data_AF-A0A9E0WVZ1-F1
#
_entry.id   AF-A0A9E0WVZ1-F1
#
_cell.length_a   1.000
_cell.length_b   1.000
_cell.length_c   1.000
_cell.angle_alpha   90.00
_cell.angle_beta   90.00
_cell.angle_gamma   90.00
#
_symmetry.space_group_name_H-M   'P 1'
#
loop_
_entity.id
_entity.type
_entity.pdbx_description
1 polymer ?
#
loop_
_entity_poly.entity_id
_entity_poly.type
_entity_poly.pdbx_seq_one_letter_code
_entity_poly.pdbx_strand_id
1 'polypeptide(L)' 'MTLFEFNMIAMVISCVLLVGGYTANRSKLGGVAMGLGLVGLLVVILNSIVVLTTGQPFWAS' A
#
# COMPACT_ATOMS: atom_id res chain seq x y z
N MET A 1 16.39 6.96 0.35
CA MET A 1 15.59 5.71 0.28
C MET A 1 15.20 5.53 -1.17
N THR A 2 15.61 4.42 -1.77
CA THR A 2 15.32 4.17 -3.19
C THR A 2 13.83 3.90 -3.39
N LEU A 3 13.34 4.21 -4.58
CA LEU A 3 11.94 3.97 -4.97
C LEU A 3 11.52 2.51 -4.79
N PHE A 4 12.49 1.63 -5.02
CA PHE A 4 12.38 0.20 -4.83
C PHE A 4 12.14 -0.16 -3.35
N GLU A 5 12.91 0.41 -2.42
CA GLU A 5 12.75 0.18 -0.98
C GLU A 5 11.40 0.69 -0.46
N PHE A 6 10.95 1.86 -0.93
CA PHE A 6 9.62 2.37 -0.55
C PHE A 6 8.51 1.43 -1.02
N ASN A 7 8.50 1.07 -2.30
CA ASN A 7 7.47 0.20 -2.87
C ASN A 7 7.47 -1.17 -2.18
N MET A 8 8.64 -1.71 -1.86
CA MET A 8 8.77 -2.97 -1.15
C MET A 8 8.16 -2.91 0.25
N ILE A 9 8.47 -1.87 1.04
CA ILE A 9 7.93 -1.73 2.39
C ILE A 9 6.42 -1.47 2.36
N ALA A 10 5.95 -0.60 1.47
CA ALA A 10 4.53 -0.29 1.37
C ALA A 10 3.71 -1.51 0.91
N MET A 11 4.24 -2.33 0.01
CA MET A 11 3.63 -3.60 -0.39
C MET A 11 3.56 -4.59 0.79
N VAL A 12 4.63 -4.71 1.58
CA VAL A 12 4.65 -5.58 2.76
C VAL A 12 3.61 -5.13 3.78
N ILE A 13 3.52 -3.84 4.08
CA ILE A 13 2.53 -3.28 5.02
C ILE A 13 1.11 -3.54 4.53
N SER A 14 0.83 -3.33 3.25
CA SER A 14 -0.49 -3.62 2.67
C SER A 14 -0.84 -5.10 2.73
N CYS A 15 0.10 -6.00 2.44
CA CYS A 15 -0.12 -7.45 2.57
C CYS A 15 -0.41 -7.85 4.02
N VAL A 16 0.32 -7.29 5.00
CA VAL A 16 0.07 -7.55 6.42
C VAL A 16 -1.31 -7.02 6.85
N LEU A 17 -1.72 -5.84 6.38
CA LEU A 17 -3.04 -5.28 6.65
C LEU A 17 -4.17 -6.10 6.01
N LEU A 18 -3.96 -6.64 4.80
CA LEU A 18 -4.93 -7.50 4.14
C LEU A 18 -5.07 -8.85 4.87
N VAL A 19 -3.95 -9.49 5.21
CA VAL A 19 -3.94 -10.78 5.94
C VAL A 19 -4.46 -10.61 7.38
N GLY A 20 -4.04 -9.55 8.06
CA GLY A 20 -4.52 -9.18 9.39
C GLY A 20 -6.00 -8.81 9.39
N GLY A 21 -6.45 -8.06 8.39
CA GLY A 21 -7.86 -7.73 8.19
C GLY A 21 -8.71 -8.97 7.88
N TYR A 22 -8.20 -9.88 7.05
CA TYR A 22 -8.86 -11.15 6.74
C TYR A 22 -9.00 -12.05 7.97
N THR A 23 -7.95 -12.19 8.77
CA THR A 23 -7.99 -13.00 10.00
C THR A 23 -8.92 -12.39 11.05
N ALA A 24 -9.04 -11.05 11.10
CA ALA A 24 -9.96 -10.33 11.98
C ALA A 24 -11.34 -10.04 11.35
N ASN A 25 -11.68 -10.63 10.20
CA ASN A 25 -12.85 -10.25 9.38
C ASN A 25 -14.21 -10.43 10.07
N ARG A 26 -14.28 -11.21 11.17
CA ARG A 26 -15.50 -11.29 11.99
C ARG A 26 -15.77 -10.04 12.83
N SER A 27 -14.79 -9.16 13.00
CA SER A 27 -14.91 -7.92 13.74
C SER A 27 -15.00 -6.74 12.78
N LYS A 28 -15.79 -5.71 13.11
CA LYS A 28 -15.89 -4.47 12.31
C LYS A 28 -14.52 -3.86 12.00
N LEU A 29 -13.56 -4.02 12.92
CA LEU A 29 -12.17 -3.57 12.76
C LEU A 29 -11.40 -4.34 11.67
N GLY A 30 -11.71 -5.61 11.42
CA GLY A 30 -11.07 -6.41 10.37
C GLY A 30 -11.41 -5.90 8.98
N GLY A 31 -12.68 -5.51 8.75
CA GLY A 31 -13.11 -4.87 7.51
C GLY A 31 -12.41 -3.54 7.26
N VAL A 32 -12.20 -2.72 8.31
CA VAL A 32 -11.46 -1.45 8.21
C VAL A 32 -9.98 -1.69 7.89
N ALA A 33 -9.35 -2.69 8.52
CA ALA A 33 -7.95 -3.05 8.24
C ALA A 33 -7.77 -3.56 6.79
N MET A 34 -8.70 -4.37 6.29
CA MET A 34 -8.71 -4.80 4.89
C MET A 34 -8.87 -3.62 3.93
N GLY A 35 -9.78 -2.68 4.23
CA GLY A 35 -9.95 -1.46 3.46
C GLY A 35 -8.69 -0.60 3.41
N LEU A 36 -8.03 -0.39 4.55
CA LEU A 36 -6.75 0.32 4.64
C LEU A 36 -5.65 -0.38 3.82
N GLY A 37 -5.59 -1.72 3.86
CA GLY A 37 -4.64 -2.50 3.06
C GLY A 37 -4.84 -2.32 1.55
N LEU A 38 -6.10 -2.33 1.08
CA LEU A 38 -6.46 -2.06 -0.31
C LEU A 38 -6.09 -0.64 -0.74
N VAL A 39 -6.40 0.36 0.08
CA VAL A 39 -6.03 1.76 -0.20
C VAL A 39 -4.52 1.91 -0.27
N GLY A 40 -3.78 1.28 0.64
CA GLY A 40 -2.31 1.27 0.61
C GLY A 40 -1.75 0.69 -0.69
N LEU A 41 -2.30 -0.43 -1.17
CA LEU A 41 -1.90 -1.01 -2.46
C LEU A 41 -2.18 -0.06 -3.63
N LEU A 42 -3.33 0.60 -3.61
CA LEU A 42 -3.73 1.52 -4.66
C LEU A 42 -2.78 2.73 -4.72
N VAL A 43 -2.34 3.25 -3.58
CA VAL A 43 -1.33 4.32 -3.49
C VAL A 43 0.03 3.87 -4.02
N VAL A 44 0.46 2.64 -3.72
CA VAL A 44 1.73 2.08 -4.24
C VAL A 44 1.69 1.93 -5.76
N ILE A 45 0.57 1.47 -6.30
CA ILE A 45 0.36 1.34 -7.75
C ILE A 45 0.39 2.73 -8.41
N LEU A 46 -0.33 3.70 -7.86
CA LEU A 46 -0.32 5.08 -8.36
C LEU A 46 1.08 5.69 -8.31
N ASN A 47 1.81 5.53 -7.19
CA ASN A 47 3.19 6.02 -7.09
C ASN A 47 4.08 5.38 -8.15
N SER A 48 3.98 4.06 -8.36
CA SER A 48 4.76 3.35 -9.38
C SER A 48 4.46 3.84 -10.79
N ILE A 49 3.20 4.11 -11.12
CA ILE A 49 2.79 4.65 -12.42
C ILE A 49 3.31 6.08 -12.61
N VAL A 50 3.17 6.93 -11.58
CA VAL A 50 3.66 8.32 -11.61
C VAL A 50 5.17 8.31 -11.84
N VAL A 51 5.92 7.48 -11.13
CA VAL A 51 7.37 7.38 -11.30
C VAL A 51 7.74 6.91 -12.70
N LEU A 52 7.02 5.93 -13.24
CA LEU A 52 7.25 5.45 -14.60
C LEU A 52 7.00 6.55 -15.64
N THR A 53 6.08 7.47 -15.37
CA THR A 53 5.66 8.53 -16.30
C THR A 53 6.43 9.85 -16.14
N THR A 54 6.82 10.23 -14.93
CA THR A 54 7.48 11.51 -14.63
C THR A 54 8.96 11.36 -14.25
N GLY A 55 9.44 10.14 -14.00
CA GLY A 55 10.79 9.88 -13.53
C GLY A 55 11.06 10.35 -12.08
N GLN A 56 10.03 10.81 -11.36
CA GLN A 56 10.11 11.32 -10.00
C GLN A 56 8.94 10.79 -9.14
N PRO A 57 9.16 10.35 -7.89
CA PRO A 57 8.07 9.89 -7.03
C PRO A 57 7.16 11.04 -6.57
N PHE A 58 5.87 10.74 -6.32
CA PHE A 58 4.87 11.78 -5.96
C PHE A 58 5.22 12.56 -4.69
N TRP A 59 6.04 11.99 -3.79
CA TRP A 59 6.48 12.68 -2.56
C TRP A 59 7.73 13.54 -2.77
N ALA A 60 8.35 13.48 -3.95
CA ALA A 60 9.53 14.27 -4.29
C ALA A 60 9.23 15.39 -5.30
N SER A 61 7.99 15.49 -5.77
CA SER A 61 7.48 16.61 -6.56
C SER A 61 7.12 17.80 -5.69
#